data_AF-A0A2J7RNI6-F1
#
_entry.id   AF-A0A2J7RNI6-F1
#
_cell.length_a   1.000
_cell.length_b   1.000
_cell.length_c   1.000
_cell.angle_alpha   90.00
_cell.angle_beta   90.00
_cell.angle_gamma   90.00
#
_symmetry.space_group_name_H-M   'P 1'
#
loop_
_entity.id
_entity.type
_entity.pdbx_description
1 polymer ?
#
loop_
_entity_poly.entity_id
_entity_poly.type
_entity_poly.pdbx_seq_one_letter_code
_entity_poly.pdbx_strand_id
1 'polypeptide(L)'
;MIRGLRRKWKQPVAYYFTRGSTKAEMVVQYLKEVLDACQNAGLKVVATVCDMGANNVKALKLLGASKRKPFFRFHNQETATVYDPPHLLKCTRNLFLKHDVQLKSEHVGTQLPVIAKWDHILKLYEIDKTRPFRLLFRLTDTHLNPTAQSSMNVRLAAQVMSHTVAAGLNALVSTGKHYMFLL
;
A
#
# COMPACT_ATOMS: atom_id res chain seq x y z
N MET A 1 -17.93 7.71 5.30
CA MET A 1 -17.64 8.26 6.65
C MET A 1 -16.78 9.49 6.48
N ILE A 2 -17.02 10.52 7.28
CA ILE A 2 -16.14 11.68 7.41
C ILE A 2 -15.30 11.56 8.68
N ARG A 3 -14.08 12.11 8.65
CA ARG A 3 -13.14 12.11 9.76
C ARG A 3 -12.51 13.48 9.90
N GLY A 4 -12.47 14.00 11.12
CA GLY A 4 -11.77 15.25 11.40
C GLY A 4 -10.26 15.10 11.18
N LEU A 5 -9.69 16.02 10.39
CA LEU A 5 -8.24 16.07 10.18
C LEU A 5 -7.52 16.74 11.36
N ARG A 6 -8.06 17.86 11.86
CA ARG A 6 -7.48 18.62 12.99
C ARG A 6 -8.01 18.19 14.35
N ARG A 7 -9.19 17.58 14.41
CA ARG A 7 -9.88 17.17 15.64
C ARG A 7 -10.24 15.68 15.56
N LYS A 8 -10.15 14.97 16.67
CA LYS A 8 -10.40 13.52 16.74
C LYS A 8 -11.91 13.23 16.79
N TRP A 9 -12.55 13.19 15.63
CA TRP A 9 -13.95 12.77 15.49
C TRP A 9 -14.16 12.04 14.17
N LYS A 10 -15.22 11.22 14.10
CA LYS A 10 -15.62 10.48 12.90
C LYS A 10 -17.13 10.26 12.90
N GLN A 11 -17.74 10.27 11.73
CA GLN A 11 -19.18 10.04 11.57
C GLN A 11 -19.48 9.31 10.24
N PRO A 12 -20.20 8.18 10.26
CA PRO A 12 -20.82 7.63 9.06
C PRO A 12 -21.88 8.61 8.53
N VAL A 13 -21.80 8.99 7.26
CA VAL A 13 -22.69 10.00 6.65
C VAL A 13 -23.43 9.50 5.42
N ALA A 14 -23.11 8.30 4.96
CA ALA A 14 -23.68 7.72 3.77
C ALA A 14 -23.61 6.20 3.86
N TYR A 15 -24.69 5.56 3.45
CA TYR A 15 -24.85 4.11 3.40
C TYR A 15 -25.81 3.77 2.27
N TYR A 16 -25.35 2.96 1.32
CA TYR A 16 -26.11 2.60 0.12
C TYR A 16 -26.13 1.08 -0.03
N PHE A 17 -27.31 0.52 -0.29
CA PHE A 17 -27.46 -0.88 -0.64
C PHE A 17 -27.26 -1.07 -2.15
N THR A 18 -26.42 -2.01 -2.54
CA THR A 18 -26.19 -2.33 -3.97
C THR A 18 -26.27 -3.84 -4.18
N ARG A 19 -26.95 -4.28 -5.26
CA ARG A 19 -27.10 -5.70 -5.61
C ARG A 19 -25.77 -6.39 -5.96
N GLY A 20 -24.76 -5.62 -6.33
CA GLY A 20 -23.43 -6.09 -6.68
C GLY A 20 -22.40 -4.97 -6.59
N SER A 21 -21.29 -5.09 -7.33
CA SER A 21 -20.26 -4.05 -7.36
C SER A 21 -20.83 -2.71 -7.83
N THR A 22 -20.58 -1.65 -7.04
CA THR A 22 -21.00 -0.30 -7.37
C THR A 22 -20.23 0.22 -8.59
N LYS A 23 -20.96 0.58 -9.65
CA LYS A 23 -20.36 1.15 -10.87
C LYS A 23 -19.69 2.49 -10.55
N ALA A 24 -18.60 2.79 -11.26
CA ALA A 24 -17.81 4.00 -11.03
C ALA A 24 -18.64 5.30 -11.14
N GLU A 25 -19.57 5.35 -12.09
CA GLU A 25 -20.46 6.49 -12.32
C GLU A 25 -21.37 6.73 -11.11
N MET A 26 -21.88 5.66 -10.50
CA MET A 26 -22.66 5.74 -9.26
C MET A 26 -21.81 6.20 -8.07
N VAL A 27 -20.56 5.71 -7.97
CA VAL A 27 -19.62 6.17 -6.93
C VAL A 27 -19.39 7.68 -7.04
N VAL A 28 -19.23 8.20 -8.26
CA VAL A 28 -19.09 9.65 -8.49
C VAL A 28 -20.34 10.41 -8.05
N GLN A 29 -21.54 9.91 -8.38
CA GLN A 29 -22.80 10.53 -7.96
C GLN A 29 -22.90 10.58 -6.43
N TYR A 30 -22.76 9.44 -5.75
CA TYR A 30 -22.83 9.35 -4.30
C TYR A 30 -21.78 10.22 -3.61
N LEU A 31 -20.57 10.29 -4.16
CA LEU A 31 -19.53 11.15 -3.61
C LEU A 31 -19.93 12.63 -3.71
N LYS A 32 -20.48 13.08 -4.85
CA LYS A 32 -20.93 14.47 -5.01
C LYS A 32 -22.07 14.81 -4.05
N GLU A 33 -23.06 13.92 -3.88
CA GLU A 33 -24.13 14.09 -2.88
C GLU A 33 -23.57 14.29 -1.46
N VAL A 34 -22.58 13.47 -1.07
CA VAL A 34 -21.93 13.58 0.25
C VAL A 34 -21.11 14.87 0.37
N LEU A 35 -20.41 15.28 -0.70
CA LEU A 35 -19.63 16.51 -0.71
C LEU A 35 -20.54 17.75 -0.56
N ASP A 36 -21.67 17.76 -1.25
CA ASP A 36 -22.69 18.81 -1.12
C ASP A 36 -23.24 18.89 0.31
N ALA A 37 -23.66 17.75 0.87
CA ALA A 37 -24.15 17.70 2.24
C ALA A 37 -23.10 18.18 3.25
N CYS A 38 -21.82 17.84 3.04
CA CYS A 38 -20.72 18.32 3.88
C CYS A 38 -20.55 19.85 3.76
N GLN A 39 -20.53 20.39 2.55
CA GLN A 39 -20.37 21.83 2.33
C GLN A 39 -21.54 22.63 2.92
N ASN A 40 -22.77 22.15 2.74
CA ASN A 40 -23.98 22.77 3.31
C ASN A 40 -23.96 22.76 4.85
N ALA A 41 -23.32 21.76 5.47
CA ALA A 41 -23.09 21.69 6.91
C ALA A 41 -21.89 22.55 7.38
N GLY A 42 -21.24 23.31 6.48
CA GLY A 42 -20.06 24.12 6.79
C GLY A 42 -18.75 23.34 6.89
N LEU A 43 -18.71 22.08 6.45
CA LEU A 43 -17.52 21.25 6.47
C LEU A 43 -16.69 21.40 5.20
N LYS A 44 -15.38 21.62 5.37
CA LYS A 44 -14.41 21.65 4.27
C LYS A 44 -13.77 20.28 4.05
N VAL A 45 -14.22 19.55 3.04
CA VAL A 45 -13.63 18.25 2.65
C VAL A 45 -12.34 18.47 1.84
N VAL A 46 -11.18 18.27 2.47
CA VAL A 46 -9.87 18.51 1.82
C VAL A 46 -9.28 17.30 1.10
N ALA A 47 -9.73 16.09 1.45
CA ALA A 47 -9.25 14.86 0.84
C ALA A 47 -10.31 13.75 0.88
N THR A 48 -10.29 12.87 -0.11
CA THR A 48 -11.00 11.59 -0.13
C THR A 48 -10.00 10.43 -0.04
N VAL A 49 -10.40 9.33 0.62
CA VAL A 49 -9.58 8.12 0.75
C VAL A 49 -10.37 6.91 0.24
N CYS A 50 -9.78 6.12 -0.65
CA CYS A 50 -10.37 4.87 -1.14
C CYS A 50 -9.31 3.77 -1.33
N ASP A 51 -9.74 2.52 -1.47
CA ASP A 51 -8.85 1.45 -1.93
C ASP A 51 -8.55 1.56 -3.44
N MET A 52 -7.77 0.61 -3.97
CA MET A 52 -7.41 0.54 -5.40
C MET A 52 -8.37 -0.34 -6.22
N GLY A 53 -9.62 -0.52 -5.79
CA GLY A 53 -10.63 -1.22 -6.57
C GLY A 53 -10.84 -0.57 -7.95
N ALA A 54 -11.03 -1.36 -9.00
CA ALA A 54 -11.12 -0.87 -10.38
C ALA A 54 -12.18 0.23 -10.57
N ASN A 55 -13.34 0.10 -9.91
CA ASN A 55 -14.39 1.12 -9.95
C ASN A 55 -14.01 2.41 -9.21
N ASN A 56 -13.27 2.31 -8.09
CA ASN A 56 -12.77 3.47 -7.37
C ASN A 56 -11.72 4.23 -8.19
N VAL A 57 -10.77 3.51 -8.80
CA VAL A 57 -9.78 4.09 -9.72
C VAL A 57 -10.47 4.76 -10.91
N LYS A 58 -11.50 4.13 -11.50
CA LYS A 58 -12.27 4.72 -12.59
C LYS A 58 -13.06 5.96 -12.12
N ALA A 59 -13.65 5.93 -10.92
CA ALA A 59 -14.39 7.07 -10.37
C ALA A 59 -13.48 8.29 -10.15
N LEU A 60 -12.27 8.09 -9.60
CA LEU A 60 -11.30 9.18 -9.45
C LEU A 60 -10.90 9.79 -10.81
N LYS A 61 -10.73 8.97 -11.84
CA LYS A 61 -10.48 9.46 -13.22
C LYS A 61 -11.66 10.26 -13.77
N LEU A 62 -12.89 9.78 -13.56
CA LEU A 62 -14.12 10.49 -13.97
C LEU A 62 -14.27 11.85 -13.27
N LEU A 63 -13.76 11.99 -12.04
CA LEU A 63 -13.69 13.27 -11.33
C LEU A 63 -12.57 14.20 -11.85
N GLY A 64 -11.71 13.72 -12.74
CA GLY A 64 -10.59 14.49 -13.32
C GLY A 64 -9.27 14.34 -12.56
N ALA A 65 -9.18 13.44 -11.57
CA ALA A 65 -7.93 13.17 -10.89
C ALA A 65 -7.00 12.29 -11.75
N SER A 66 -5.69 12.56 -11.65
CA SER A 66 -4.66 11.83 -12.39
C SER A 66 -3.42 11.61 -11.53
N LYS A 67 -2.47 10.80 -12.02
CA LYS A 67 -1.19 10.56 -11.33
C LYS A 67 -0.39 11.85 -11.11
N ARG A 68 -0.38 12.77 -12.08
CA ARG A 68 0.36 14.04 -12.00
C ARG A 68 -0.41 15.11 -11.23
N LYS A 69 -1.75 15.04 -11.27
CA LYS A 69 -2.65 15.94 -10.56
C LYS A 69 -3.65 15.11 -9.74
N PRO A 70 -3.27 14.64 -8.54
CA PRO A 70 -4.10 13.77 -7.69
C PRO A 70 -5.17 14.58 -6.94
N PHE A 71 -5.89 15.42 -7.68
CA PHE A 71 -6.88 16.34 -7.16
C PHE A 71 -8.05 16.41 -8.13
N PHE A 72 -9.25 16.61 -7.59
CA PHE A 72 -10.42 17.02 -8.34
C PHE A 72 -11.02 18.29 -7.74
N ARG A 73 -11.82 19.01 -8.53
CA ARG A 73 -12.49 20.23 -8.09
C ARG A 73 -13.99 19.99 -7.94
N PHE A 74 -14.56 20.46 -6.84
CA PHE A 74 -15.99 20.42 -6.54
C PHE A 74 -16.42 21.76 -5.93
N HIS A 75 -17.37 22.47 -6.54
CA HIS A 75 -17.83 23.81 -6.14
C HIS A 75 -16.68 24.77 -5.76
N ASN A 76 -15.73 24.96 -6.69
CA ASN A 76 -14.51 25.77 -6.52
C ASN A 76 -13.55 25.34 -5.40
N GLN A 77 -13.79 24.21 -4.75
CA GLN A 77 -12.87 23.62 -3.78
C GLN A 77 -12.09 22.48 -4.40
N GLU A 78 -10.77 22.55 -4.31
CA GLU A 78 -9.89 21.44 -4.68
C GLU A 78 -9.83 20.40 -3.55
N THR A 79 -10.00 19.13 -3.90
CA THR A 79 -10.01 17.99 -2.97
C THR A 79 -8.98 16.98 -3.43
N ALA A 80 -8.06 16.61 -2.54
CA ALA A 80 -7.03 15.62 -2.81
C ALA A 80 -7.62 14.20 -2.88
N THR A 81 -7.07 13.36 -3.74
CA THR A 81 -7.43 11.94 -3.84
C THR A 81 -6.30 11.10 -3.28
N VAL A 82 -6.58 10.29 -2.25
CA VAL A 82 -5.59 9.47 -1.58
C VAL A 82 -6.01 8.00 -1.63
N TYR A 83 -5.08 7.11 -2.00
CA TYR A 83 -5.31 5.68 -1.83
C TYR A 83 -4.95 5.25 -0.41
N ASP A 84 -5.69 4.28 0.13
CA ASP A 84 -5.50 3.73 1.47
C ASP A 84 -4.07 3.17 1.66
N PRO A 85 -3.18 3.83 2.46
CA PRO A 85 -1.78 3.43 2.55
C PRO A 85 -1.55 2.01 3.09
N PRO A 86 -2.27 1.54 4.15
CA PRO A 86 -2.30 0.13 4.53
C PRO A 86 -2.54 -0.85 3.37
N HIS A 87 -3.50 -0.53 2.50
CA HIS A 87 -3.81 -1.36 1.34
C HIS A 87 -2.68 -1.33 0.31
N LEU A 88 -2.07 -0.17 0.06
CA LEU A 88 -0.91 -0.04 -0.83
C LEU A 88 0.24 -0.94 -0.37
N LEU A 89 0.62 -0.88 0.91
CA LEU A 89 1.72 -1.67 1.47
C LEU A 89 1.49 -3.17 1.27
N LYS A 90 0.27 -3.63 1.57
CA LYS A 90 -0.15 -5.01 1.35
C LYS A 90 -0.05 -5.40 -0.14
N CYS A 91 -0.55 -4.56 -1.05
CA CYS A 91 -0.48 -4.81 -2.48
C CYS A 91 0.98 -4.88 -2.98
N THR A 92 1.83 -3.97 -2.52
CA THR A 92 3.26 -3.99 -2.82
C THR A 92 3.92 -5.28 -2.36
N ARG A 93 3.66 -5.72 -1.12
CA ARG A 93 4.16 -7.01 -0.62
C ARG A 93 3.66 -8.17 -1.47
N ASN A 94 2.37 -8.22 -1.78
CA ASN A 94 1.77 -9.31 -2.55
C ASN A 94 2.29 -9.35 -4.00
N LEU A 95 2.59 -8.20 -4.59
CA LEU A 95 3.22 -8.11 -5.90
C LEU A 95 4.66 -8.64 -5.85
N PHE A 96 5.42 -8.22 -4.85
CA PHE A 96 6.82 -8.63 -4.68
C PHE A 96 6.96 -10.13 -4.37
N LEU A 97 5.99 -10.72 -3.65
CA LEU A 97 5.93 -12.16 -3.44
C LEU A 97 5.76 -12.96 -4.74
N LYS A 98 5.06 -12.38 -5.73
CA LYS A 98 4.72 -13.05 -7.00
C LYS A 98 5.69 -12.78 -8.12
N HIS A 99 6.35 -11.62 -8.09
CA HIS A 99 7.18 -11.13 -9.18
C HIS A 99 8.45 -10.48 -8.64
N ASP A 100 9.54 -10.72 -9.36
CA ASP A 100 10.79 -10.00 -9.14
C ASP A 100 10.63 -8.52 -9.49
N VAL A 101 11.33 -7.66 -8.75
CA VAL A 101 11.23 -6.21 -8.90
C VAL A 101 12.53 -5.67 -9.48
N GLN A 102 12.45 -5.16 -10.70
CA GLN A 102 13.55 -4.48 -11.36
C GLN A 102 13.61 -3.02 -10.89
N LEU A 103 14.79 -2.61 -10.43
CA LEU A 103 15.06 -1.28 -9.88
C LEU A 103 16.23 -0.65 -10.63
N LYS A 104 16.16 0.66 -10.85
CA LYS A 104 17.35 1.45 -11.19
C LYS A 104 18.00 1.85 -9.87
N SER A 105 19.20 1.34 -9.59
CA SER A 105 19.93 1.71 -8.37
C SER A 105 20.90 2.83 -8.69
N GLU A 106 20.78 3.96 -7.98
CA GLU A 106 21.80 5.02 -8.01
C GLU A 106 23.00 4.67 -7.11
N HIS A 107 22.84 3.70 -6.20
CA HIS A 107 23.83 3.33 -5.17
C HIS A 107 24.82 2.25 -5.63
N VAL A 108 24.44 1.47 -6.63
CA VAL A 108 25.36 0.56 -7.31
C VAL A 108 25.84 1.35 -8.51
N GLY A 109 27.12 1.72 -8.57
CA GLY A 109 27.69 2.57 -9.62
C GLY A 109 27.62 2.00 -11.05
N THR A 110 26.74 1.04 -11.30
CA THR A 110 26.43 0.46 -12.61
C THR A 110 25.11 1.06 -13.11
N GLN A 111 25.07 1.46 -14.38
CA GLN A 111 23.83 1.85 -15.05
C GLN A 111 22.89 0.66 -15.31
N LEU A 112 23.25 -0.54 -14.83
CA LEU A 112 22.51 -1.76 -15.05
C LEU A 112 21.35 -1.88 -14.05
N PRO A 113 20.19 -2.37 -14.51
CA PRO A 113 19.07 -2.61 -13.62
C PRO A 113 19.39 -3.70 -12.60
N VAL A 114 19.08 -3.45 -11.33
CA VAL A 114 19.23 -4.41 -10.23
C VAL A 114 17.89 -5.12 -10.02
N ILE A 115 17.92 -6.41 -9.74
CA ILE A 115 16.72 -7.22 -9.51
C ILE A 115 16.62 -7.58 -8.03
N ALA A 116 15.56 -7.12 -7.38
CA ALA A 116 15.16 -7.59 -6.06
C ALA A 116 14.27 -8.82 -6.21
N LYS A 117 14.61 -9.90 -5.49
CA LYS A 117 13.86 -11.16 -5.51
C LYS A 117 13.31 -11.47 -4.13
N TRP A 118 12.12 -12.06 -4.07
CA TRP A 118 11.53 -12.52 -2.81
C TRP A 118 12.42 -13.58 -2.11
N ASP A 119 13.13 -14.37 -2.92
CA ASP A 119 14.09 -15.38 -2.49
C ASP A 119 15.19 -14.84 -1.56
N HIS A 120 15.57 -13.56 -1.69
CA HIS A 120 16.52 -12.94 -0.78
C HIS A 120 15.98 -12.87 0.66
N ILE A 121 14.68 -12.59 0.82
CA ILE A 121 14.01 -12.55 2.13
C ILE A 121 13.85 -13.98 2.67
N LEU A 122 13.50 -14.94 1.81
CA LEU A 122 13.40 -16.36 2.18
C LEU A 122 14.74 -16.88 2.74
N LYS A 123 15.84 -16.67 2.02
CA LYS A 123 17.18 -17.07 2.46
C LYS A 123 17.58 -16.46 3.80
N LEU A 124 17.36 -15.15 3.96
CA LEU A 124 17.63 -14.48 5.23
C LEU A 124 16.83 -15.12 6.37
N TYR A 125 15.55 -15.40 6.16
CA TYR A 125 14.70 -16.01 7.16
C TYR A 125 15.15 -17.42 7.52
N GLU A 126 15.48 -18.27 6.55
CA GLU A 126 15.98 -19.64 6.83
C GLU A 126 17.29 -19.61 7.62
N ILE A 127 18.22 -18.71 7.27
CA ILE A 127 19.46 -18.53 8.02
C ILE A 127 19.19 -18.04 9.44
N ASP A 128 18.32 -17.04 9.61
CA ASP A 128 18.00 -16.48 10.92
C ASP A 128 17.23 -17.48 11.81
N LYS A 129 16.36 -18.30 11.22
CA LYS A 129 15.54 -19.31 11.92
C LYS A 129 16.39 -20.36 12.64
N THR A 130 17.60 -20.66 12.14
CA THR A 130 18.53 -21.62 12.77
C THR A 130 19.33 -21.04 13.93
N ARG A 131 19.28 -19.71 14.15
CA ARG A 131 20.06 -19.05 15.21
C ARG A 131 19.37 -19.20 16.56
N PRO A 132 20.13 -19.35 17.66
CA PRO A 132 19.55 -19.38 19.01
C PRO A 132 18.86 -18.05 19.35
N PHE A 133 19.40 -16.92 18.85
CA PHE A 133 18.81 -15.59 18.99
C PHE A 133 18.48 -15.04 17.61
N ARG A 134 17.17 -15.00 17.30
CA ARG A 134 16.65 -14.61 15.99
C ARG A 134 16.52 -13.09 15.87
N LEU A 135 17.13 -12.50 14.86
CA LEU A 135 16.92 -11.09 14.51
C LEU A 135 15.48 -10.87 14.01
N LEU A 136 14.95 -11.83 13.26
CA LEU A 136 13.64 -11.80 12.62
C LEU A 136 12.57 -12.51 13.46
N PHE A 137 12.63 -12.37 14.79
CA PHE A 137 11.73 -13.06 15.73
C PHE A 137 10.23 -12.82 15.49
N ARG A 138 9.85 -11.75 14.78
CA ARG A 138 8.47 -11.43 14.41
C ARG A 138 7.99 -12.15 13.16
N LEU A 139 8.90 -12.61 12.30
CA LEU A 139 8.56 -13.33 11.10
C LEU A 139 8.27 -14.80 11.41
N THR A 140 7.33 -15.34 10.65
CA THR A 140 6.88 -16.73 10.70
C THR A 140 6.69 -17.21 9.28
N ASP A 141 6.49 -18.51 9.07
CA ASP A 141 6.34 -19.08 7.74
C ASP A 141 5.12 -18.46 6.99
N THR A 142 4.06 -18.06 7.71
CA THR A 142 2.90 -17.34 7.16
C THR A 142 3.24 -15.97 6.55
N HIS A 143 4.33 -15.33 6.99
CA HIS A 143 4.76 -14.06 6.40
C HIS A 143 5.29 -14.24 4.98
N LEU A 144 5.99 -15.36 4.75
CA LEU A 144 6.72 -15.65 3.52
C LEU A 144 5.91 -16.51 2.55
N ASN A 145 5.00 -17.33 3.07
CA ASN A 145 4.03 -18.09 2.30
C ASN A 145 2.60 -17.85 2.83
N PRO A 146 2.01 -16.66 2.57
CA PRO A 146 0.68 -16.33 3.03
C PRO A 146 -0.41 -17.07 2.22
N THR A 147 -1.36 -17.68 2.93
CA THR A 147 -2.68 -18.07 2.39
C THR A 147 -3.45 -16.86 1.84
N ALA A 148 -4.51 -17.11 1.06
CA ALA A 148 -5.38 -16.04 0.54
C ALA A 148 -5.87 -15.08 1.64
N GLN A 149 -6.29 -15.60 2.79
CA GLN A 149 -6.75 -14.80 3.93
C GLN A 149 -5.61 -14.00 4.58
N SER A 150 -4.45 -14.63 4.82
CA SER A 150 -3.30 -13.95 5.44
C SER A 150 -2.62 -12.95 4.51
N SER A 151 -2.81 -13.10 3.19
CA SER A 151 -2.38 -12.11 2.19
C SER A 151 -3.06 -10.74 2.38
N MET A 152 -4.23 -10.72 3.03
CA MET A 152 -5.00 -9.52 3.35
C MET A 152 -4.57 -8.84 4.66
N ASN A 153 -3.72 -9.50 5.46
CA ASN A 153 -3.29 -8.97 6.74
C ASN A 153 -2.15 -7.95 6.56
N VAL A 154 -2.47 -6.67 6.78
CA VAL A 154 -1.51 -5.55 6.68
C VAL A 154 -0.36 -5.70 7.67
N ARG A 155 -0.58 -6.29 8.86
CA ARG A 155 0.48 -6.50 9.85
C ARG A 155 1.59 -7.38 9.30
N LEU A 156 1.23 -8.49 8.64
CA LEU A 156 2.21 -9.40 8.05
C LEU A 156 3.01 -8.70 6.95
N ALA A 157 2.33 -7.92 6.10
CA ALA A 157 3.00 -7.14 5.06
C ALA A 157 3.98 -6.12 5.65
N ALA A 158 3.57 -5.39 6.68
CA ALA A 158 4.41 -4.40 7.36
C ALA A 158 5.62 -5.01 8.07
N GLN A 159 5.47 -6.20 8.65
CA GLN A 159 6.57 -6.89 9.32
C GLN A 159 7.62 -7.40 8.32
N VAL A 160 7.20 -7.90 7.15
CA VAL A 160 8.14 -8.28 6.08
C VAL A 160 8.85 -7.06 5.50
N MET A 161 8.09 -6.00 5.21
CA MET A 161 8.61 -4.77 4.60
C MET A 161 9.15 -3.79 5.67
N SER A 162 9.90 -4.31 6.64
CA SER A 162 10.38 -3.56 7.81
C SER A 162 11.87 -3.24 7.75
N HIS A 163 12.28 -2.21 8.51
CA HIS A 163 13.69 -1.84 8.67
C HIS A 163 14.54 -3.01 9.19
N THR A 164 14.02 -3.83 10.11
CA THR A 164 14.76 -4.98 10.66
C THR A 164 15.10 -6.01 9.60
N VAL A 165 14.19 -6.29 8.66
CA VAL A 165 14.45 -7.20 7.54
C VAL A 165 15.51 -6.62 6.61
N ALA A 166 15.42 -5.33 6.29
CA ALA A 166 16.42 -4.64 5.47
C ALA A 166 17.81 -4.66 6.12
N ALA A 167 17.90 -4.37 7.42
CA ALA A 167 19.16 -4.43 8.17
C ALA A 167 19.73 -5.85 8.21
N GLY A 168 18.87 -6.87 8.35
CA GLY A 168 19.28 -8.28 8.27
C GLY A 168 19.87 -8.65 6.91
N LEU A 169 19.26 -8.18 5.82
CA LEU A 169 19.79 -8.37 4.46
C LEU A 169 21.15 -7.71 4.29
N ASN A 170 21.30 -6.46 4.73
CA ASN A 170 22.57 -5.74 4.66
C ASN A 170 23.67 -6.45 5.47
N ALA A 171 23.36 -6.90 6.69
CA ALA A 171 24.32 -7.65 7.52
C ALA A 171 24.75 -8.97 6.87
N LEU A 172 23.83 -9.68 6.21
CA LEU A 172 24.14 -10.91 5.48
C LEU A 172 25.13 -10.65 4.34
N VAL A 173 24.95 -9.57 3.60
CA VAL A 173 25.86 -9.15 2.52
C VAL A 173 27.22 -8.75 3.09
N SER A 174 27.26 -7.90 4.13
CA SER A 174 28.51 -7.42 4.74
C SER A 174 29.34 -8.53 5.39
N THR A 175 28.71 -9.59 5.88
CA THR A 175 29.43 -10.73 6.51
C THR A 175 29.95 -11.75 5.50
N GLY A 176 29.75 -11.54 4.19
CA GLY A 176 30.33 -12.38 3.13
C GLY A 176 29.83 -13.82 3.10
N LYS A 177 28.78 -14.16 3.88
CA LYS A 177 28.24 -15.53 3.93
C LYS A 177 27.57 -15.99 2.62
N HIS A 178 27.50 -15.13 1.59
CA HIS A 178 27.14 -15.51 0.22
C HIS A 178 27.80 -14.59 -0.84
N TYR A 179 29.09 -14.79 -1.12
CA TYR A 179 29.74 -14.31 -2.36
C TYR A 179 29.28 -15.12 -3.60
N MET A 180 27.98 -15.28 -3.81
CA MET A 180 27.45 -16.10 -4.92
C MET A 180 26.17 -15.56 -5.57
N PHE A 181 26.01 -14.23 -5.64
CA PHE A 181 24.86 -13.62 -6.35
C PHE A 181 25.22 -12.38 -7.18
N LEU A 182 26.49 -12.26 -7.59
CA LEU A 182 26.94 -11.36 -8.65
C LEU A 182 27.42 -12.18 -9.85
N LEU A 183 26.51 -12.95 -10.45
CA LEU A 183 26.57 -13.44 -11.83
C LEU A 183 25.15 -13.46 -12.39
#